data_AF-A0AAE0HQT8-F1
#
_entry.id   AF-A0AAE0HQT8-F1
#
_cell.length_a   1.000
_cell.length_b   1.000
_cell.length_c   1.000
_cell.angle_alpha   90.00
_cell.angle_beta   90.00
_cell.angle_gamma   90.00
#
_symmetry.space_group_name_H-M   'P 1'
#
loop_
_entity.id
_entity.type
_entity.pdbx_description
1 polymer ?
#
loop_
_entity_poly.entity_id
_entity_poly.type
_entity_poly.pdbx_seq_one_letter_code
_entity_poly.pdbx_strand_id
1 'polypeptide(L)'
;MTAGRYSTSLLIHHHQAKSPQNNKSHPRLSPHSNNSNNNHNTNSAIMSSLSHLKPIKVWGKGGPNPPKVAMIVAELGIPHEIVDIQFSELKKPDFIAINPNGRMPAIQDPNTNLTLWESGAILEYLTEKYDTDRKLSFEPGSPEAYLAKQWLYFQVSGQGPYYGQAVWFTKYHPEKVQTAVDRYVKEIIRVTTVLEGELARQREAHGAEEGFDGPWLVGNKMSYVDFAFYPWQSGVQKFLGPDNNEYRLDDFPNVKAWLEKLGARESVKNAMHF
;
A
#
# COMPACT_ATOMS: atom_id res chain seq x y z
N MET A 1 14.61 -48.85 -8.45
CA MET A 1 13.46 -49.11 -9.35
C MET A 1 12.38 -49.83 -8.56
N THR A 2 11.29 -49.14 -8.23
CA THR A 2 9.90 -49.64 -8.15
C THR A 2 9.03 -48.49 -7.66
N ALA A 3 8.17 -48.00 -8.56
CA ALA A 3 7.22 -46.92 -8.33
C ALA A 3 5.84 -47.53 -8.10
N GLY A 4 5.19 -47.18 -6.98
CA GLY A 4 3.78 -47.44 -6.74
C GLY A 4 2.94 -46.31 -7.35
N ARG A 5 2.06 -46.65 -8.29
CA ARG A 5 1.05 -45.75 -8.86
C ARG A 5 -0.24 -45.88 -8.05
N TYR A 6 -0.76 -44.77 -7.53
CA TYR A 6 -2.16 -44.66 -7.13
C TYR A 6 -2.88 -43.81 -8.17
N SER A 7 -3.91 -44.41 -8.78
CA SER A 7 -4.83 -43.79 -9.74
C SER A 7 -6.18 -43.61 -9.05
N THR A 8 -6.72 -42.40 -9.05
CA THR A 8 -8.09 -42.12 -8.64
C THR A 8 -8.76 -41.33 -9.76
N SER A 9 -9.64 -42.01 -10.51
CA SER A 9 -10.58 -41.41 -11.45
C SER A 9 -11.74 -40.77 -10.69
N LEU A 10 -12.03 -39.50 -10.96
CA LEU A 10 -13.30 -38.85 -10.60
C LEU A 10 -14.19 -38.79 -11.85
N LEU A 11 -15.36 -39.43 -11.79
CA LEU A 11 -16.45 -39.24 -12.74
C LEU A 11 -17.16 -37.92 -12.43
N ILE A 12 -17.34 -37.05 -13.43
CA ILE A 12 -18.24 -35.89 -13.37
C ILE A 12 -19.43 -36.19 -14.29
N HIS A 13 -20.64 -36.27 -13.71
CA HIS A 13 -21.90 -36.29 -14.45
C HIS A 13 -22.32 -34.87 -14.81
N HIS A 14 -22.50 -34.61 -16.11
CA HIS A 14 -23.11 -33.40 -16.63
C HIS A 14 -24.64 -33.48 -16.50
N HIS A 15 -25.23 -32.61 -15.68
CA HIS A 15 -26.65 -32.27 -15.76
C HIS A 15 -26.80 -30.89 -16.43
N GLN A 16 -27.32 -30.90 -17.67
CA GLN A 16 -27.85 -29.72 -18.34
C GLN A 16 -29.26 -29.44 -17.82
N ALA A 17 -29.50 -28.24 -17.28
CA ALA A 17 -30.84 -27.73 -16.99
C ALA A 17 -31.15 -26.57 -17.96
N LYS A 18 -32.18 -26.77 -18.79
CA LYS A 18 -32.77 -25.74 -19.66
C LYS A 18 -33.61 -24.78 -18.82
N SER A 19 -33.41 -23.47 -19.00
CA SER A 19 -34.32 -22.43 -18.47
C SER A 19 -35.29 -21.96 -19.56
N PRO A 20 -36.60 -21.82 -19.28
CA PRO A 20 -37.55 -21.26 -20.23
C PRO A 20 -37.56 -19.73 -20.22
N GLN A 21 -37.54 -19.16 -21.43
CA GLN A 21 -37.78 -17.74 -21.70
C GLN A 21 -39.16 -17.32 -21.18
N ASN A 22 -39.21 -16.23 -20.40
CA ASN A 22 -40.46 -15.57 -20.07
C ASN A 22 -40.36 -14.09 -20.44
N ASN A 23 -41.11 -13.73 -21.47
CA ASN A 23 -41.18 -12.40 -22.07
C ASN A 23 -42.18 -11.56 -21.25
N LYS A 24 -41.70 -10.56 -20.50
CA LYS A 24 -42.56 -9.53 -19.91
C LYS A 24 -41.95 -8.15 -20.15
N SER A 25 -42.72 -7.34 -20.83
CA SER A 25 -42.52 -5.94 -21.17
C SER A 25 -42.37 -5.07 -19.92
N HIS A 26 -41.31 -4.27 -19.87
CA HIS A 26 -41.15 -3.18 -18.90
C HIS A 26 -41.65 -1.84 -19.47
N PRO A 27 -42.32 -1.00 -18.67
CA PRO A 27 -42.68 0.36 -19.07
C PRO A 27 -41.44 1.28 -19.08
N ARG A 28 -41.44 2.19 -20.06
CA ARG A 28 -40.47 3.25 -20.31
C ARG A 28 -40.31 4.16 -19.08
N LEU A 29 -39.10 4.26 -18.53
CA LEU A 29 -38.72 5.30 -17.57
C LEU A 29 -38.18 6.53 -18.31
N SER A 30 -38.71 7.69 -17.96
CA SER A 30 -38.33 9.03 -18.43
C SER A 30 -36.96 9.45 -17.89
N PRO A 31 -36.25 10.41 -18.51
CA PRO A 31 -34.82 10.63 -18.28
C PRO A 31 -34.52 11.35 -16.97
N HIS A 32 -33.35 11.02 -16.42
CA HIS A 32 -32.78 11.54 -15.19
C HIS A 32 -32.69 13.07 -15.14
N SER A 33 -33.11 13.64 -14.02
CA SER A 33 -32.76 14.99 -13.60
C SER A 33 -31.30 15.04 -13.15
N ASN A 34 -30.53 15.96 -13.73
CA ASN A 34 -29.17 16.33 -13.32
C ASN A 34 -29.06 16.58 -11.82
N ASN A 35 -28.23 15.79 -11.13
CA ASN A 35 -27.86 16.01 -9.73
C ASN A 35 -26.44 16.60 -9.65
N SER A 36 -26.29 17.88 -10.03
CA SER A 36 -25.03 18.63 -9.89
C SER A 36 -24.88 19.32 -8.53
N ASN A 37 -25.89 19.24 -7.65
CA ASN A 37 -25.92 19.97 -6.37
C ASN A 37 -25.43 19.16 -5.16
N ASN A 38 -25.21 17.84 -5.28
CA ASN A 38 -24.73 17.02 -4.15
C ASN A 38 -23.22 17.10 -3.92
N ASN A 39 -22.40 17.39 -4.95
CA ASN A 39 -20.94 17.39 -4.82
C ASN A 39 -20.36 18.63 -4.11
N HIS A 40 -21.08 19.77 -4.12
CA HIS A 40 -20.61 20.97 -3.41
C HIS A 40 -20.89 20.91 -1.90
N ASN A 41 -21.97 20.22 -1.49
CA ASN A 41 -22.35 20.16 -0.08
C ASN A 41 -21.50 19.14 0.71
N THR A 42 -21.09 18.04 0.08
CA THR A 42 -20.22 17.02 0.70
C THR A 42 -18.79 17.55 0.92
N ASN A 43 -18.19 18.18 -0.10
CA ASN A 43 -16.86 18.78 0.03
C ASN A 43 -16.80 19.90 1.10
N SER A 44 -17.87 20.68 1.24
CA SER A 44 -17.99 21.70 2.29
C SER A 44 -18.07 21.09 3.70
N ALA A 45 -18.84 20.00 3.87
CA ALA A 45 -18.97 19.31 5.15
C ALA A 45 -17.67 18.58 5.57
N ILE A 46 -16.94 17.98 4.64
CA ILE A 46 -15.64 17.34 4.90
C ILE A 46 -14.59 18.38 5.28
N MET A 47 -14.48 19.49 4.53
CA MET A 47 -13.56 20.58 4.90
C MET A 47 -13.93 21.21 6.25
N SER A 48 -15.23 21.29 6.56
CA SER A 48 -15.72 21.74 7.87
C SER A 48 -15.33 20.77 8.99
N SER A 49 -15.43 19.45 8.79
CA SER A 49 -15.06 18.46 9.82
C SER A 49 -13.54 18.41 10.09
N LEU A 50 -12.72 18.59 9.05
CA LEU A 50 -11.26 18.65 9.16
C LEU A 50 -10.76 19.95 9.79
N SER A 51 -11.53 21.05 9.68
CA SER A 51 -11.15 22.36 10.23
C SER A 51 -11.02 22.40 11.76
N HIS A 52 -11.61 21.42 12.46
CA HIS A 52 -11.54 21.28 13.92
C HIS A 52 -10.42 20.34 14.39
N LEU A 53 -9.75 19.64 13.47
CA LEU A 53 -8.69 18.71 13.84
C LEU A 53 -7.43 19.47 14.26
N LYS A 54 -6.88 19.06 15.40
CA LYS A 54 -5.55 19.47 15.84
C LYS A 54 -4.49 18.70 15.03
N PRO A 55 -3.34 19.33 14.71
CA PRO A 55 -2.29 18.66 13.95
C PRO A 55 -1.77 17.38 14.62
N ILE A 56 -1.74 16.28 13.87
CA ILE A 56 -1.10 15.03 14.30
C ILE A 56 0.42 15.19 14.17
N LYS A 57 1.16 14.87 15.23
CA LYS A 57 2.63 14.81 15.15
C LYS A 57 3.04 13.50 14.53
N VAL A 58 3.82 13.56 13.45
CA VAL A 58 4.41 12.41 12.77
C VAL A 58 5.92 12.46 13.00
N TRP A 59 6.43 11.53 13.82
CA TRP A 59 7.83 11.49 14.19
C TRP A 59 8.66 10.74 13.15
N GLY A 60 9.59 11.47 12.54
CA GLY A 60 10.58 10.95 11.62
C GLY A 60 10.34 11.28 10.16
N LYS A 61 11.44 11.50 9.44
CA LYS A 61 11.48 11.65 7.98
C LYS A 61 12.49 10.71 7.30
N GLY A 62 13.37 10.08 8.08
CA GLY A 62 14.47 9.25 7.58
C GLY A 62 14.07 7.82 7.23
N GLY A 63 14.49 7.37 6.05
CA GLY A 63 14.26 6.01 5.55
C GLY A 63 12.87 5.80 4.95
N PRO A 64 12.53 4.57 4.54
CA PRO A 64 11.33 4.29 3.74
C PRO A 64 10.04 4.09 4.55
N ASN A 65 10.09 3.96 5.87
CA ASN A 65 8.87 3.76 6.67
C ASN A 65 8.11 5.06 6.99
N PRO A 66 8.76 6.17 7.41
CA PRO A 66 8.05 7.42 7.69
C PRO A 66 7.30 8.04 6.50
N PRO A 67 7.84 8.04 5.26
CA PRO A 67 7.12 8.59 4.10
C PRO A 67 5.75 7.94 3.85
N LYS A 68 5.55 6.66 4.24
CA LYS A 68 4.24 6.00 4.14
C LYS A 68 3.17 6.77 4.91
N VAL A 69 3.50 7.20 6.14
CA VAL A 69 2.58 7.94 7.01
C VAL A 69 2.35 9.34 6.46
N ALA A 70 3.43 10.02 6.03
CA ALA A 70 3.35 11.35 5.44
C ALA A 70 2.43 11.40 4.20
N MET A 71 2.49 10.38 3.33
CA MET A 71 1.60 10.26 2.18
C MET A 71 0.13 10.15 2.60
N ILE A 72 -0.18 9.32 3.60
CA ILE A 72 -1.57 9.13 4.06
C ILE A 72 -2.15 10.39 4.69
N VAL A 73 -1.43 11.04 5.61
CA VAL A 73 -1.93 12.28 6.23
C VAL A 73 -2.13 13.39 5.19
N ALA A 74 -1.26 13.49 4.19
CA ALA A 74 -1.40 14.44 3.09
C ALA A 74 -2.59 14.10 2.18
N GLU A 75 -2.76 12.85 1.78
CA GLU A 75 -3.86 12.41 0.92
C GLU A 75 -5.24 12.56 1.56
N LEU A 76 -5.33 12.38 2.87
CA LEU A 76 -6.56 12.54 3.63
C LEU A 76 -6.79 14.00 4.09
N GLY A 77 -5.86 14.91 3.80
CA GLY A 77 -5.98 16.31 4.22
C GLY A 77 -5.94 16.50 5.74
N ILE A 78 -5.34 15.56 6.47
CA ILE A 78 -5.25 15.61 7.93
C ILE A 78 -4.19 16.65 8.31
N PRO A 79 -4.53 17.66 9.14
CA PRO A 79 -3.53 18.58 9.68
C PRO A 79 -2.43 17.79 10.39
N HIS A 80 -1.16 18.06 10.06
CA HIS A 80 -0.04 17.32 10.62
C HIS A 80 1.24 18.15 10.72
N GLU A 81 2.13 17.73 11.61
CA GLU A 81 3.47 18.25 11.79
C GLU A 81 4.45 17.09 11.64
N ILE A 82 5.38 17.17 10.69
CA ILE A 82 6.50 16.22 10.60
C ILE A 82 7.57 16.66 11.60
N VAL A 83 7.76 15.88 12.67
CA VAL A 83 8.78 16.13 13.69
C VAL A 83 10.06 15.40 13.31
N ASP A 84 11.10 16.15 12.98
CA ASP A 84 12.40 15.59 12.63
C ASP A 84 13.10 15.03 13.88
N ILE A 85 13.68 13.84 13.73
CA ILE A 85 14.47 13.18 14.78
C ILE A 85 15.62 12.41 14.13
N GLN A 86 16.82 12.63 14.65
CA GLN A 86 18.01 11.99 14.09
C GLN A 86 18.09 10.52 14.49
N PHE A 87 18.69 9.67 13.65
CA PHE A 87 18.86 8.24 13.94
C PHE A 87 19.59 7.97 15.27
N SER A 88 20.53 8.84 15.65
CA SER A 88 21.25 8.78 16.92
C SER A 88 20.39 9.05 18.16
N GLU A 89 19.18 9.59 17.99
CA GLU A 89 18.30 10.00 19.08
C GLU A 89 17.19 8.98 19.36
N LEU A 90 16.99 8.01 18.45
CA LEU A 90 15.91 7.03 18.54
C LEU A 90 15.99 6.13 19.77
N LYS A 91 17.16 6.04 20.41
CA LYS A 91 17.37 5.24 21.63
C LYS A 91 17.47 6.09 22.91
N LYS A 92 17.27 7.41 22.81
CA LYS A 92 17.23 8.29 23.99
C LYS A 92 15.91 8.13 24.73
N PRO A 93 15.88 8.36 26.07
CA PRO A 93 14.67 8.19 26.89
C PRO A 93 13.44 8.92 26.33
N ASP A 94 13.61 10.15 25.83
CA ASP A 94 12.52 10.98 25.33
C ASP A 94 11.76 10.34 24.16
N PHE A 95 12.48 9.71 23.21
CA PHE A 95 11.83 9.03 22.09
C PHE A 95 11.35 7.62 22.48
N ILE A 96 12.06 6.93 23.37
CA ILE A 96 11.62 5.62 23.88
C ILE A 96 10.27 5.73 24.62
N ALA A 97 10.01 6.86 25.28
CA ALA A 97 8.71 7.14 25.90
C ALA A 97 7.56 7.25 24.88
N ILE A 98 7.86 7.56 23.61
CA ILE A 98 6.88 7.62 22.51
C ILE A 98 6.80 6.26 21.80
N ASN A 99 7.95 5.66 21.48
CA ASN A 99 8.07 4.35 20.87
C ASN A 99 9.10 3.51 21.62
N PRO A 100 8.70 2.50 22.40
CA PRO A 100 9.63 1.66 23.16
C PRO A 100 10.58 0.83 22.27
N ASN A 101 10.22 0.57 21.01
CA ASN A 101 11.11 -0.06 20.02
C ASN A 101 12.27 0.87 19.62
N GLY A 102 12.12 2.18 19.81
CA GLY A 102 13.11 3.20 19.44
C GLY A 102 13.42 3.16 17.95
N ARG A 103 12.38 3.18 17.11
CA ARG A 103 12.46 3.22 15.63
C ARG A 103 11.42 4.20 15.08
N MET A 104 11.66 4.74 13.90
CA MET A 104 10.67 5.56 13.19
C MET A 104 9.81 4.70 12.24
N PRO A 105 8.58 5.12 11.93
CA PRO A 105 7.87 6.28 12.48
C PRO A 105 7.09 5.98 13.77
N ALA A 106 6.66 7.04 14.43
CA ALA A 106 5.61 7.05 15.44
C ALA A 106 4.67 8.25 15.22
N ILE A 107 3.44 8.20 15.72
CA ILE A 107 2.52 9.34 15.73
C ILE A 107 2.02 9.66 17.13
N GLN A 108 1.64 10.92 17.34
CA GLN A 108 0.83 11.35 18.47
C GLN A 108 -0.39 12.10 17.93
N ASP A 109 -1.56 11.52 18.14
CA ASP A 109 -2.83 12.07 17.68
C ASP A 109 -3.58 12.76 18.84
N PRO A 110 -3.56 14.10 18.90
CA PRO A 110 -4.23 14.85 19.96
C PRO A 110 -5.76 14.81 19.88
N ASN A 111 -6.34 14.35 18.77
CA ASN A 111 -7.78 14.28 18.58
C ASN A 111 -8.40 13.03 19.23
N THR A 112 -7.59 11.98 19.43
CA THR A 112 -7.97 10.73 20.09
C THR A 112 -7.16 10.43 21.35
N ASN A 113 -6.16 11.25 21.65
CA ASN A 113 -5.18 11.03 22.72
C ASN A 113 -4.44 9.68 22.57
N LEU A 114 -4.14 9.29 21.33
CA LEU A 114 -3.43 8.05 21.00
C LEU A 114 -1.98 8.34 20.59
N THR A 115 -1.04 7.61 21.20
CA THR A 115 0.34 7.52 20.71
C THR A 115 0.55 6.11 20.14
N LEU A 116 1.04 6.02 18.91
CA LEU A 116 1.11 4.77 18.15
C LEU A 116 2.41 4.69 17.33
N TRP A 117 3.00 3.50 17.24
CA TRP A 117 4.17 3.18 16.41
C TRP A 117 3.90 1.94 15.56
N GLU A 118 4.86 1.57 14.71
CA GLU A 118 4.72 0.68 13.54
C GLU A 118 3.97 1.33 12.38
N SER A 119 4.66 1.52 11.25
CA SER A 119 4.08 2.24 10.11
C SER A 119 2.80 1.58 9.61
N GLY A 120 2.73 0.24 9.57
CA GLY A 120 1.52 -0.47 9.12
C GLY A 120 0.30 -0.21 10.00
N ALA A 121 0.47 -0.35 11.33
CA ALA A 121 -0.58 -0.06 12.29
C ALA A 121 -1.03 1.41 12.23
N ILE A 122 -0.09 2.33 11.99
CA ILE A 122 -0.40 3.74 11.77
C ILE A 122 -1.27 3.95 10.52
N LEU A 123 -0.98 3.29 9.39
CA LEU A 123 -1.81 3.45 8.18
C LEU A 123 -3.23 2.92 8.40
N GLU A 124 -3.38 1.76 9.05
CA GLU A 124 -4.70 1.21 9.41
C GLU A 124 -5.45 2.17 10.33
N TYR A 125 -4.82 2.64 11.40
CA TYR A 125 -5.41 3.61 12.32
C TYR A 125 -5.89 4.88 11.60
N LEU A 126 -5.03 5.50 10.79
CA LEU A 126 -5.36 6.75 10.11
C LEU A 126 -6.51 6.57 9.12
N THR A 127 -6.50 5.47 8.36
CA THR A 127 -7.56 5.21 7.40
C THR A 127 -8.88 4.82 8.06
N GLU A 128 -8.85 3.98 9.11
CA GLU A 128 -10.07 3.64 9.86
C GLU A 128 -10.68 4.87 10.55
N LYS A 129 -9.84 5.76 11.08
CA LYS A 129 -10.30 6.91 11.87
C LYS A 129 -10.71 8.11 11.02
N TYR A 130 -10.01 8.39 9.93
CA TYR A 130 -10.12 9.66 9.21
C TYR A 130 -10.52 9.52 7.74
N ASP A 131 -10.44 8.35 7.13
CA ASP A 131 -10.86 8.14 5.74
C ASP A 131 -12.36 7.82 5.63
N THR A 132 -13.19 8.76 6.07
CA THR A 132 -14.65 8.58 6.21
C THR A 132 -15.35 8.31 4.87
N ASP A 133 -14.83 8.86 3.77
CA ASP A 133 -15.38 8.67 2.43
C ASP A 133 -14.73 7.51 1.67
N ARG A 134 -13.88 6.73 2.36
CA ARG A 134 -13.16 5.59 1.79
C ARG A 134 -12.36 6.01 0.54
N LYS A 135 -11.66 7.14 0.56
CA LYS A 135 -10.79 7.56 -0.53
C LYS A 135 -9.61 6.61 -0.71
N LEU A 136 -9.04 6.12 0.39
CA LEU A 136 -7.84 5.27 0.41
C LEU A 136 -8.08 3.87 1.01
N SER A 137 -9.23 3.66 1.64
CA SER A 137 -9.58 2.43 2.34
C SER A 137 -10.76 1.71 1.71
N PHE A 138 -11.08 0.55 2.25
CA PHE A 138 -12.19 -0.29 1.82
C PHE A 138 -13.21 -0.40 2.94
N GLU A 139 -14.42 -0.85 2.60
CA GLU A 139 -15.48 -1.01 3.59
C GLU A 139 -15.08 -2.05 4.65
N PRO A 140 -15.14 -1.73 5.96
CA PRO A 140 -14.74 -2.66 7.01
C PRO A 140 -15.48 -4.00 6.90
N GLY A 141 -14.72 -5.09 6.90
CA GLY A 141 -15.26 -6.44 6.76
C GLY A 141 -15.58 -6.89 5.33
N SER A 142 -15.38 -6.04 4.32
CA SER A 142 -15.48 -6.46 2.92
C SER A 142 -14.31 -7.38 2.52
N PRO A 143 -14.45 -8.19 1.45
CA PRO A 143 -13.35 -8.97 0.90
C PRO A 143 -12.10 -8.11 0.60
N GLU A 144 -12.28 -6.93 0.03
CA GLU A 144 -11.21 -6.00 -0.32
C GLU A 144 -10.48 -5.47 0.92
N ALA A 145 -11.18 -5.22 2.03
CA ALA A 145 -10.54 -4.83 3.27
C ALA A 145 -9.61 -5.92 3.82
N TYR A 146 -10.01 -7.19 3.72
CA TYR A 146 -9.13 -8.31 4.10
C TYR A 146 -7.96 -8.51 3.13
N LEU A 147 -8.19 -8.32 1.82
CA LEU A 147 -7.12 -8.37 0.82
C LEU A 147 -6.11 -7.23 0.99
N ALA A 148 -6.58 -6.02 1.29
CA ALA A 148 -5.71 -4.89 1.63
C ALA A 148 -4.88 -5.21 2.88
N LYS A 149 -5.52 -5.72 3.93
CA LYS A 149 -4.82 -6.18 5.13
C LYS A 149 -3.74 -7.22 4.81
N GLN A 150 -4.04 -8.22 3.98
CA GLN A 150 -3.06 -9.20 3.50
C GLN A 150 -1.85 -8.53 2.82
N TRP A 151 -2.10 -7.59 1.90
CA TRP A 151 -1.03 -6.85 1.23
C TRP A 151 -0.21 -5.99 2.18
N LEU A 152 -0.84 -5.34 3.16
CA LEU A 152 -0.14 -4.61 4.20
C LEU A 152 0.78 -5.54 5.01
N TYR A 153 0.29 -6.70 5.42
CA TYR A 153 1.11 -7.68 6.12
C TYR A 153 2.26 -8.20 5.26
N PHE A 154 2.04 -8.44 3.96
CA PHE A 154 3.13 -8.77 3.03
C PHE A 154 4.16 -7.63 2.91
N GLN A 155 3.72 -6.37 2.96
CA GLN A 155 4.59 -5.21 2.98
C GLN A 155 5.46 -5.18 4.25
N VAL A 156 4.84 -5.25 5.44
CA VAL A 156 5.54 -5.05 6.71
C VAL A 156 6.36 -6.26 7.16
N SER A 157 6.01 -7.47 6.73
CA SER A 157 6.71 -8.71 7.10
C SER A 157 7.56 -9.31 5.96
N GLY A 158 7.22 -9.00 4.71
CA GLY A 158 7.96 -9.41 3.52
C GLY A 158 8.89 -8.30 3.05
N GLN A 159 8.37 -7.35 2.26
CA GLN A 159 9.20 -6.34 1.59
C GLN A 159 10.11 -5.58 2.58
N GLY A 160 9.56 -4.98 3.63
CA GLY A 160 10.30 -4.11 4.53
C GLY A 160 11.54 -4.78 5.18
N PRO A 161 11.36 -5.90 5.89
CA PRO A 161 12.48 -6.59 6.55
C PRO A 161 13.53 -7.10 5.57
N TYR A 162 13.13 -7.78 4.47
CA TYR A 162 14.08 -8.36 3.52
C TYR A 162 14.84 -7.30 2.74
N TYR A 163 14.18 -6.20 2.35
CA TYR A 163 14.85 -5.08 1.68
C TYR A 163 15.83 -4.41 2.65
N GLY A 164 15.42 -4.23 3.92
CA GLY A 164 16.31 -3.74 4.97
C GLY A 164 17.58 -4.58 5.14
N GLN A 165 17.46 -5.92 5.08
CA GLN A 165 18.64 -6.80 5.13
C GLN A 165 19.52 -6.66 3.88
N ALA A 166 18.92 -6.54 2.69
CA ALA A 166 19.70 -6.26 1.47
C ALA A 166 20.53 -4.99 1.63
N VAL A 167 19.92 -3.90 2.13
CA VAL A 167 20.65 -2.65 2.38
C VAL A 167 21.74 -2.82 3.44
N TRP A 168 21.44 -3.52 4.52
CA TRP A 168 22.41 -3.77 5.60
C TRP A 168 23.65 -4.49 5.09
N PHE A 169 23.51 -5.64 4.43
CA PHE A 169 24.64 -6.40 3.93
C PHE A 169 25.39 -5.70 2.78
N THR A 170 24.68 -4.91 1.97
CA THR A 170 25.32 -4.14 0.89
C THR A 170 26.11 -2.94 1.41
N LYS A 171 25.58 -2.20 2.39
CA LYS A 171 26.11 -0.86 2.77
C LYS A 171 26.72 -0.75 4.15
N TYR A 172 26.20 -1.48 5.13
CA TYR A 172 26.47 -1.19 6.54
C TYR A 172 27.18 -2.31 7.28
N HIS A 173 27.03 -3.57 6.85
CA HIS A 173 27.69 -4.69 7.48
C HIS A 173 29.23 -4.51 7.40
N PRO A 174 29.98 -4.74 8.50
CA PRO A 174 31.43 -4.45 8.55
C PRO A 174 32.25 -5.31 7.58
N GLU A 175 31.72 -6.49 7.23
CA GLU A 175 32.32 -7.42 6.27
C GLU A 175 31.45 -7.57 5.03
N LYS A 176 32.08 -7.78 3.88
CA LYS A 176 31.38 -8.12 2.63
C LYS A 176 31.05 -9.61 2.60
N VAL A 177 29.80 -9.94 2.91
CA VAL A 177 29.28 -11.31 2.89
C VAL A 177 28.45 -11.51 1.62
N GLN A 178 29.11 -11.89 0.52
CA GLN A 178 28.46 -11.95 -0.80
C GLN A 178 27.23 -12.85 -0.82
N THR A 179 27.29 -14.02 -0.18
CA THR A 179 26.15 -14.96 -0.13
C THR A 179 24.91 -14.37 0.56
N ALA A 180 25.10 -13.46 1.52
CA ALA A 180 24.00 -12.74 2.16
C ALA A 180 23.44 -11.66 1.23
N VAL A 181 24.30 -10.89 0.56
CA VAL A 181 23.88 -9.90 -0.45
C VAL A 181 23.05 -10.60 -1.54
N ASP A 182 23.56 -11.66 -2.15
CA ASP A 182 22.89 -12.42 -3.20
C ASP A 182 21.52 -12.94 -2.73
N ARG A 183 21.45 -13.47 -1.51
CA ARG A 183 20.21 -13.97 -0.92
C ARG A 183 19.13 -12.88 -0.87
N TYR A 184 19.48 -11.70 -0.34
CA TYR A 184 18.49 -10.64 -0.14
C TYR A 184 18.18 -9.85 -1.41
N VAL A 185 19.12 -9.76 -2.36
CA VAL A 185 18.84 -9.24 -3.71
C VAL A 185 17.86 -10.15 -4.46
N LYS A 186 18.04 -11.48 -4.39
CA LYS A 186 17.08 -12.44 -4.95
C LYS A 186 15.70 -12.32 -4.30
N GLU A 187 15.63 -12.02 -3.01
CA GLU A 187 14.36 -11.78 -2.33
C GLU A 187 13.69 -10.46 -2.76
N ILE A 188 14.46 -9.40 -3.04
CA ILE A 188 13.95 -8.17 -3.68
C ILE A 188 13.31 -8.49 -5.03
N ILE A 189 14.01 -9.25 -5.87
CA ILE A 189 13.52 -9.67 -7.19
C ILE A 189 12.24 -10.49 -7.02
N ARG A 190 12.23 -11.49 -6.12
CA ARG A 190 11.06 -12.34 -5.87
C ARG A 190 9.83 -11.53 -5.41
N VAL A 191 10.00 -10.59 -4.48
CA VAL A 191 8.91 -9.71 -4.04
C VAL A 191 8.42 -8.84 -5.19
N THR A 192 9.32 -8.30 -6.01
CA THR A 192 8.94 -7.51 -7.19
C THR A 192 8.18 -8.36 -8.22
N THR A 193 8.59 -9.62 -8.44
CA THR A 193 7.85 -10.57 -9.29
C THR A 193 6.44 -10.82 -8.78
N VAL A 194 6.22 -10.90 -7.46
CA VAL A 194 4.87 -11.03 -6.89
C VAL A 194 4.02 -9.79 -7.19
N LEU A 195 4.58 -8.59 -7.03
CA LEU A 195 3.88 -7.34 -7.36
C LEU A 195 3.55 -7.26 -8.86
N GLU A 196 4.51 -7.60 -9.73
CA GLU A 196 4.33 -7.61 -11.18
C GLU A 196 3.20 -8.54 -11.61
N GLY A 197 3.16 -9.76 -11.06
CA GLY A 197 2.12 -10.74 -11.34
C GLY A 197 0.74 -10.28 -10.86
N GLU A 198 0.64 -9.71 -9.66
CA GLU A 198 -0.63 -9.20 -9.16
C GLU A 198 -1.13 -8.01 -9.99
N LEU A 199 -0.27 -7.03 -10.30
CA LEU A 199 -0.66 -5.88 -11.10
C LEU A 199 -1.08 -6.30 -12.52
N ALA A 200 -0.42 -7.30 -13.11
CA ALA A 200 -0.86 -7.89 -14.37
C ALA A 200 -2.27 -8.52 -14.25
N ARG A 201 -2.52 -9.29 -13.18
CA ARG A 201 -3.83 -9.91 -12.91
C ARG A 201 -4.93 -8.87 -12.71
N GLN A 202 -4.64 -7.78 -12.00
CA GLN A 202 -5.57 -6.67 -11.79
C GLN A 202 -5.88 -5.94 -13.11
N ARG A 203 -4.87 -5.75 -13.97
CA ARG A 203 -5.06 -5.20 -15.30
C ARG A 203 -5.92 -6.11 -16.18
N GLU A 204 -5.71 -7.42 -16.14
CA GLU A 204 -6.52 -8.37 -16.90
C GLU A 204 -7.98 -8.36 -16.41
N ALA A 205 -8.18 -8.37 -15.08
CA ALA A 205 -9.52 -8.41 -14.48
C ALA A 205 -10.33 -7.12 -14.71
N HIS A 206 -9.68 -5.95 -14.68
CA HIS A 206 -10.38 -4.67 -14.62
C HIS A 206 -10.04 -3.73 -15.80
N GLY A 207 -9.07 -4.05 -16.65
CA GLY A 207 -8.54 -3.14 -17.68
C GLY A 207 -9.52 -2.78 -18.80
N ALA A 208 -10.63 -3.51 -18.92
CA ALA A 208 -11.71 -3.22 -19.86
C ALA A 208 -12.84 -2.37 -19.24
N GLU A 209 -12.79 -2.09 -17.93
CA GLU A 209 -13.77 -1.25 -17.25
C GLU A 209 -13.65 0.21 -17.69
N GLU A 210 -14.79 0.87 -17.91
CA GLU A 210 -14.81 2.29 -18.22
C GLU A 210 -14.25 3.09 -17.04
N GLY A 211 -13.28 3.97 -17.32
CA GLY A 211 -12.61 4.74 -16.27
C GLY A 211 -11.50 4.00 -15.53
N PHE A 212 -11.03 2.85 -16.03
CA PHE A 212 -9.89 2.13 -15.48
C PHE A 212 -8.68 3.05 -15.27
N ASP A 213 -8.26 3.22 -14.03
CA ASP A 213 -7.10 4.01 -13.65
C ASP A 213 -6.01 3.18 -12.95
N GLY A 214 -6.10 1.85 -12.96
CA GLY A 214 -5.09 0.99 -12.38
C GLY A 214 -4.03 0.48 -13.37
N PRO A 215 -3.45 -0.70 -13.12
CA PRO A 215 -3.79 -1.62 -12.05
C PRO A 215 -3.36 -1.10 -10.66
N TRP A 216 -4.17 -1.44 -9.65
CA TRP A 216 -3.88 -1.23 -8.23
C TRP A 216 -3.92 -2.56 -7.50
N LEU A 217 -3.27 -2.66 -6.34
CA LEU A 217 -3.08 -3.96 -5.66
C LEU A 217 -4.39 -4.65 -5.24
N VAL A 218 -5.47 -3.90 -5.02
CA VAL A 218 -6.75 -4.45 -4.56
C VAL A 218 -7.92 -3.81 -5.31
N GLY A 219 -8.77 -4.65 -5.91
CA GLY A 219 -10.06 -4.25 -6.49
C GLY A 219 -9.98 -3.09 -7.47
N ASN A 220 -8.86 -2.95 -8.19
CA ASN A 220 -8.58 -1.82 -9.07
C ASN A 220 -8.87 -0.44 -8.45
N LYS A 221 -8.53 -0.27 -7.17
CA LYS A 221 -8.59 1.02 -6.48
C LYS A 221 -7.27 1.31 -5.78
N MET A 222 -6.70 2.48 -6.07
CA MET A 222 -5.53 2.98 -5.33
C MET A 222 -5.90 3.13 -3.85
N SER A 223 -5.07 2.57 -2.98
CA SER A 223 -5.36 2.53 -1.55
C SER A 223 -4.11 2.77 -0.71
N TYR A 224 -4.30 2.79 0.62
CA TYR A 224 -3.19 2.96 1.56
C TYR A 224 -2.12 1.87 1.43
N VAL A 225 -2.47 0.68 0.91
CA VAL A 225 -1.49 -0.39 0.73
C VAL A 225 -0.56 -0.10 -0.43
N ASP A 226 -1.02 0.59 -1.49
CA ASP A 226 -0.14 1.00 -2.59
C ASP A 226 0.94 1.97 -2.08
N PHE A 227 0.56 2.94 -1.24
CA PHE A 227 1.49 3.83 -0.55
C PHE A 227 2.42 3.09 0.42
N ALA A 228 1.97 1.99 1.04
CA ALA A 228 2.80 1.23 1.96
C ALA A 228 4.03 0.60 1.25
N PHE A 229 3.87 0.14 0.01
CA PHE A 229 4.97 -0.46 -0.76
C PHE A 229 5.88 0.58 -1.43
N TYR A 230 5.33 1.74 -1.77
CA TYR A 230 5.98 2.71 -2.65
C TYR A 230 7.38 3.15 -2.20
N PRO A 231 7.64 3.60 -0.95
CA PRO A 231 8.95 4.13 -0.59
C PRO A 231 10.07 3.09 -0.64
N TRP A 232 9.74 1.83 -0.33
CA TRP A 232 10.69 0.72 -0.44
C TRP A 232 10.94 0.36 -1.90
N GLN A 233 9.89 0.27 -2.71
CA GLN A 233 9.98 -0.19 -4.09
C GLN A 233 10.64 0.84 -5.02
N SER A 234 10.26 2.12 -4.88
CA SER A 234 10.88 3.22 -5.65
C SER A 234 12.36 3.44 -5.29
N GLY A 235 12.77 3.06 -4.07
CA GLY A 235 14.13 3.21 -3.59
C GLY A 235 15.10 2.08 -3.94
N VAL A 236 14.63 0.95 -4.51
CA VAL A 236 15.45 -0.28 -4.66
C VAL A 236 16.80 -0.02 -5.31
N GLN A 237 16.85 0.65 -6.47
CA GLN A 237 18.13 0.90 -7.15
C GLN A 237 19.08 1.74 -6.29
N LYS A 238 18.56 2.79 -5.62
CA LYS A 238 19.35 3.61 -4.68
C LYS A 238 19.85 2.77 -3.51
N PHE A 239 19.06 1.81 -3.04
CA PHE A 239 19.37 0.94 -1.93
C PHE A 239 20.43 -0.10 -2.24
N LEU A 240 20.42 -0.68 -3.44
CA LEU A 240 21.41 -1.67 -3.89
C LEU A 240 22.68 -1.03 -4.46
N GLY A 241 22.60 0.22 -4.90
CA GLY A 241 23.74 0.94 -5.49
C GLY A 241 23.78 0.83 -7.03
N PRO A 242 24.59 1.67 -7.69
CA PRO A 242 24.65 1.74 -9.15
C PRO A 242 25.24 0.49 -9.80
N ASP A 243 26.07 -0.26 -9.07
CA ASP A 243 26.76 -1.44 -9.59
C ASP A 243 25.91 -2.72 -9.53
N ASN A 244 24.75 -2.67 -8.87
CA ASN A 244 23.83 -3.81 -8.86
C ASN A 244 23.03 -3.83 -10.17
N ASN A 245 23.35 -4.80 -11.02
CA ASN A 245 22.69 -5.04 -12.30
C ASN A 245 21.72 -6.24 -12.27
N GLU A 246 21.59 -6.91 -11.12
CA GLU A 246 20.69 -8.06 -10.97
C GLU A 246 19.23 -7.63 -10.87
N TYR A 247 18.95 -6.56 -10.13
CA TYR A 247 17.63 -5.95 -10.13
C TYR A 247 17.56 -4.86 -11.19
N ARG A 248 16.62 -5.00 -12.13
CA ARG A 248 16.34 -4.00 -13.16
C ARG A 248 14.85 -3.72 -13.18
N LEU A 249 14.46 -2.48 -12.86
CA LEU A 249 13.04 -2.09 -12.85
C LEU A 249 12.38 -2.26 -14.23
N ASP A 250 13.14 -2.10 -15.31
CA ASP A 250 12.65 -2.27 -16.68
C ASP A 250 12.19 -3.69 -17.02
N ASP A 251 12.59 -4.68 -16.22
CA ASP A 251 12.13 -6.07 -16.37
C ASP A 251 10.73 -6.28 -15.76
N PHE A 252 10.16 -5.27 -15.08
CA PHE A 252 8.87 -5.29 -14.39
C PHE A 252 7.95 -4.13 -14.86
N PRO A 253 7.39 -4.21 -16.08
CA PRO A 253 6.67 -3.10 -16.69
C PRO A 253 5.42 -2.66 -15.92
N ASN A 254 4.68 -3.57 -15.30
CA ASN A 254 3.49 -3.18 -14.51
C ASN A 254 3.89 -2.48 -13.22
N VAL A 255 4.92 -2.97 -12.51
CA VAL A 255 5.46 -2.31 -11.32
C VAL A 255 6.00 -0.93 -11.68
N LYS A 256 6.74 -0.81 -12.80
CA LYS A 256 7.27 0.47 -13.28
C LYS A 256 6.16 1.50 -13.50
N ALA A 257 5.12 1.13 -14.26
CA ALA A 257 3.99 2.02 -14.51
C ALA A 257 3.22 2.39 -13.23
N TRP A 258 3.05 1.43 -12.32
CA TRP A 258 2.40 1.65 -11.02
C TRP A 258 3.19 2.63 -10.14
N LEU A 259 4.53 2.50 -10.09
CA LEU A 259 5.40 3.45 -9.40
C LEU A 259 5.39 4.84 -10.03
N GLU A 260 5.44 4.94 -11.36
CA GLU A 260 5.36 6.23 -12.06
C GLU A 260 4.05 6.95 -11.74
N LYS A 261 2.94 6.20 -11.72
CA LYS A 261 1.61 6.76 -11.39
C LYS A 261 1.51 7.23 -9.95
N LEU A 262 2.02 6.45 -8.98
CA LEU A 262 2.08 6.88 -7.58
C LEU A 262 3.03 8.08 -7.40
N GLY A 263 4.20 8.05 -8.03
CA GLY A 263 5.21 9.10 -7.95
C GLY A 263 4.79 10.45 -8.55
N ALA A 264 3.81 10.44 -9.46
CA ALA A 264 3.26 11.67 -10.02
C ALA A 264 2.44 12.49 -9.01
N ARG A 265 1.99 11.87 -7.91
CA ARG A 265 1.14 12.50 -6.89
C ARG A 265 1.93 13.47 -6.03
N GLU A 266 1.34 14.63 -5.74
CA GLU A 266 2.00 15.68 -4.96
C GLU A 266 2.30 15.25 -3.52
N SER A 267 1.40 14.48 -2.91
CA SER A 267 1.60 13.84 -1.61
C SER A 267 2.85 12.98 -1.58
N VAL A 268 3.11 12.22 -2.65
CA VAL A 268 4.26 11.32 -2.78
C VAL A 268 5.54 12.10 -3.00
N LYS A 269 5.54 13.08 -3.92
CA LYS A 269 6.70 13.95 -4.13
C LYS A 269 7.11 14.59 -2.81
N ASN A 270 6.19 15.27 -2.14
CA ASN A 270 6.47 15.96 -0.87
C ASN A 270 6.98 14.99 0.20
N ALA A 271 6.35 13.82 0.34
CA ALA A 271 6.76 12.81 1.33
C ALA A 271 8.15 12.20 1.06
N MET A 272 8.62 12.21 -0.19
CA MET A 272 9.88 11.60 -0.60
C MET A 272 11.03 12.60 -0.77
N HIS A 273 10.78 13.91 -0.62
CA HIS A 273 11.76 14.99 -0.78
C HIS A 273 12.60 15.29 0.48
N PHE A 274 12.49 14.49 1.54
CA PHE A 274 13.10 14.76 2.85
C PHE A 274 14.46 14.11 3.11
#